data_AF-A0AA88Y2E1-F1
#
_entry.id   AF-A0AA88Y2E1-F1
#
_cell.length_a   1.000
_cell.length_b   1.000
_cell.length_c   1.000
_cell.angle_alpha   90.00
_cell.angle_beta   90.00
_cell.angle_gamma   90.00
#
_symmetry.space_group_name_H-M   'P 1'
#
loop_
_entity.id
_entity.type
_entity.pdbx_description
1 polymer ?
#
loop_
_entity_poly.entity_id
_entity_poly.type
_entity_poly.pdbx_seq_one_letter_code
_entity_poly.pdbx_strand_id
1 'polypeptide(L)'
;MWKETSTKSFIFVSQLLLFLQDFSQKMISRVHEIEIEVDGLMNESKLTSVRLNNVFNDFIMLANTQFVENRVYDEDVSQDDVAKSGEQQEDKEKTREEREAELIPRVQEALKLGIDVIDKAFDQLDSHAADSDSEDDDTAYRVDPILEAKDPYLSRPLPLMIGEPKFMEDDNVGLMEVESEGEESDVGSISDSDEDVKKPASDSEESSEEVNIHQYFIYLRNNN
;
A
#
# COMPACT_ATOMS: atom_id res chain seq x y z
N MET A 1 -60.95 -11.67 -27.71
CA MET A 1 -59.92 -12.30 -26.87
C MET A 1 -58.52 -12.27 -27.50
N TRP A 2 -58.30 -12.75 -28.73
CA TRP A 2 -56.95 -12.83 -29.33
C TRP A 2 -56.27 -11.50 -29.72
N LYS A 3 -57.04 -10.48 -30.10
CA LYS A 3 -56.45 -9.16 -30.44
C LYS A 3 -55.89 -8.44 -29.21
N GLU A 4 -56.51 -8.64 -28.05
CA GLU A 4 -56.22 -7.90 -26.82
C GLU A 4 -54.95 -8.39 -26.10
N THR A 5 -54.63 -9.69 -26.22
CA THR A 5 -53.38 -10.26 -25.74
C THR A 5 -52.19 -9.81 -26.59
N SER A 6 -52.40 -9.67 -27.91
CA SER A 6 -51.38 -9.19 -28.85
C SER A 6 -51.00 -7.73 -28.59
N THR A 7 -51.96 -6.85 -28.28
CA THR A 7 -51.69 -5.44 -27.97
C THR A 7 -50.95 -5.28 -26.64
N LYS A 8 -51.31 -6.08 -25.62
CA LYS A 8 -50.63 -6.08 -24.32
C LYS A 8 -49.16 -6.50 -24.45
N SER A 9 -48.88 -7.52 -25.25
CA SER A 9 -47.50 -7.94 -25.54
C SER A 9 -46.71 -6.86 -26.28
N PHE A 10 -47.32 -6.17 -27.25
CA PHE A 10 -46.64 -5.09 -27.97
C PHE A 10 -46.32 -3.90 -27.06
N ILE A 11 -47.25 -3.51 -26.18
CA ILE A 11 -47.03 -2.43 -25.21
C ILE A 11 -45.91 -2.81 -24.24
N PHE A 12 -45.89 -4.05 -23.74
CA PHE A 12 -44.83 -4.53 -22.85
C PHE A 12 -43.45 -4.48 -23.51
N VAL A 13 -43.32 -4.94 -24.76
CA VAL A 13 -42.05 -4.90 -25.50
C VAL A 13 -41.60 -3.46 -25.75
N SER A 14 -42.52 -2.55 -26.07
CA SER A 14 -42.23 -1.12 -26.24
C SER A 14 -41.74 -0.46 -24.94
N GLN A 15 -42.38 -0.79 -23.80
CA GLN A 15 -41.94 -0.28 -22.50
C GLN A 15 -40.59 -0.84 -22.07
N LEU A 16 -40.33 -2.13 -22.33
CA LEU A 16 -39.03 -2.73 -22.05
C LEU A 16 -37.92 -2.08 -22.89
N LEU A 17 -38.18 -1.80 -24.17
CA LEU A 17 -37.23 -1.08 -25.02
C LEU A 17 -36.91 0.29 -24.44
N LEU A 18 -37.94 1.06 -24.04
CA LEU A 18 -37.74 2.39 -23.48
C LEU A 18 -36.93 2.35 -22.17
N PHE A 19 -37.21 1.36 -21.31
CA PHE A 19 -36.44 1.13 -20.10
C PHE A 19 -34.98 0.80 -20.40
N LEU A 20 -34.74 -0.10 -21.36
CA LEU A 20 -33.38 -0.48 -21.73
C LEU A 20 -32.61 0.69 -22.38
N GLN A 21 -33.32 1.54 -23.13
CA GLN A 21 -32.75 2.76 -23.69
C GLN A 21 -32.35 3.74 -22.58
N ASP A 22 -33.25 4.04 -21.63
CA ASP A 22 -32.96 4.91 -20.48
C ASP A 22 -31.83 4.35 -19.61
N PHE A 23 -31.83 3.03 -19.36
CA PHE A 23 -30.75 2.36 -18.66
C PHE A 23 -29.40 2.52 -19.39
N SER A 24 -29.37 2.37 -20.72
CA SER A 24 -28.13 2.57 -21.49
C SER A 24 -27.62 4.01 -21.39
N GLN A 25 -28.52 5.00 -21.42
CA GLN A 25 -28.14 6.41 -21.31
C GLN A 25 -27.58 6.70 -19.92
N LYS A 26 -28.23 6.20 -18.86
CA LYS A 26 -27.72 6.31 -17.49
C LYS A 26 -26.36 5.64 -17.33
N MET A 27 -26.17 4.47 -17.92
CA MET A 27 -24.88 3.77 -17.89
C MET A 27 -23.81 4.58 -18.61
N ILE A 28 -24.10 5.15 -19.78
CA ILE A 28 -23.17 6.01 -20.53
C ILE A 28 -22.80 7.25 -19.72
N SER A 29 -23.79 7.95 -19.14
CA SER A 29 -23.53 9.12 -18.29
C SER A 29 -22.66 8.76 -17.09
N ARG A 30 -22.95 7.64 -16.42
CA ARG A 30 -22.18 7.18 -15.27
C ARG A 30 -20.74 6.81 -15.65
N VAL A 31 -20.53 6.18 -16.80
CA VAL A 31 -19.19 5.89 -17.31
C VAL A 31 -18.41 7.18 -17.58
N HIS A 32 -19.06 8.20 -18.15
CA HIS A 32 -18.40 9.49 -18.39
C HIS A 32 -18.09 10.26 -17.10
N GLU A 33 -18.95 10.19 -16.09
CA GLU A 33 -18.63 10.74 -14.75
C GLU A 33 -17.38 10.07 -14.17
N ILE A 34 -17.31 8.73 -14.24
CA ILE A 34 -16.16 7.96 -13.75
C ILE A 34 -14.90 8.30 -14.55
N GLU A 35 -15.01 8.48 -15.87
CA GLU A 35 -13.91 8.92 -16.73
C GLU A 35 -13.31 10.25 -16.24
N ILE A 36 -14.17 11.23 -15.95
CA ILE A 36 -13.74 12.55 -15.44
C ILE A 36 -13.09 12.41 -14.06
N GLU A 37 -13.66 11.61 -13.16
CA GLU A 37 -13.10 11.37 -11.83
C GLU A 37 -11.71 10.71 -11.91
N VAL A 38 -11.55 9.71 -12.79
CA VAL A 38 -10.27 9.01 -13.01
C VAL A 38 -9.23 9.96 -13.62
N ASP A 39 -9.61 10.79 -14.58
CA ASP A 39 -8.71 11.79 -15.16
C ASP A 39 -8.28 12.84 -14.12
N GLY A 40 -9.21 13.27 -13.27
CA GLY A 40 -8.92 14.13 -12.13
C GLY A 40 -7.92 13.50 -11.17
N LEU A 41 -8.16 12.26 -10.76
CA LEU A 41 -7.26 11.50 -9.89
C LEU A 41 -5.87 11.30 -10.52
N MET A 42 -5.80 11.04 -11.83
CA MET A 42 -4.54 10.92 -12.55
C MET A 42 -3.75 12.22 -12.53
N ASN A 43 -4.43 13.36 -12.67
CA ASN A 43 -3.80 14.68 -12.56
C ASN A 43 -3.29 14.96 -11.14
N GLU A 44 -4.09 14.67 -10.12
CA GLU A 44 -3.69 14.82 -8.72
C GLU A 44 -2.51 13.91 -8.34
N SER A 45 -2.47 12.69 -8.86
CA SER A 45 -1.36 11.76 -8.70
C SER A 45 -0.07 12.31 -9.34
N LYS A 46 -0.15 12.87 -10.55
CA LYS A 46 0.99 13.54 -11.20
C LYS A 46 1.47 14.74 -10.38
N LEU A 47 0.55 15.57 -9.89
CA LEU A 47 0.87 16.72 -9.07
C LEU A 47 1.58 16.30 -7.77
N THR A 48 1.08 15.25 -7.12
CA THR A 48 1.69 14.69 -5.91
C THR A 48 3.08 14.11 -6.20
N SER A 49 3.26 13.44 -7.34
CA SER A 49 4.58 12.97 -7.78
C SER A 49 5.59 14.11 -7.94
N VAL A 50 5.18 15.23 -8.53
CA VAL A 50 6.05 16.43 -8.62
C VAL A 50 6.39 16.97 -7.23
N ARG A 51 5.41 17.05 -6.32
CA ARG A 51 5.66 17.45 -4.92
C ARG A 51 6.65 16.51 -4.22
N LEU A 52 6.52 15.20 -4.39
CA LEU A 52 7.46 14.22 -3.83
C LEU A 52 8.87 14.39 -4.39
N ASN A 53 9.01 14.62 -5.70
CA ASN A 53 10.31 14.90 -6.30
C ASN A 53 10.95 16.17 -5.72
N ASN A 54 10.16 17.21 -5.45
CA ASN A 54 10.67 18.41 -4.79
C ASN A 54 11.14 18.10 -3.35
N VAL A 55 10.37 17.33 -2.58
CA VAL A 55 10.77 16.90 -1.23
C VAL A 55 12.04 16.05 -1.26
N PHE A 56 12.20 15.17 -2.25
CA PHE A 56 13.44 14.41 -2.41
C PHE A 56 14.64 15.32 -2.72
N ASN A 57 14.46 16.33 -3.58
CA ASN A 57 15.50 17.30 -3.86
C ASN A 57 15.89 18.08 -2.58
N ASP A 58 14.90 18.46 -1.77
CA ASP A 58 15.14 19.14 -0.48
C ASP A 58 15.89 18.22 0.50
N PHE A 59 15.50 16.94 0.59
CA PHE A 59 16.18 15.95 1.41
C PHE A 59 17.63 15.72 0.96
N ILE A 60 17.87 15.63 -0.35
CA ILE A 60 19.23 15.50 -0.90
C ILE A 60 20.07 16.74 -0.57
N MET A 61 19.50 17.93 -0.68
CA MET A 61 20.19 19.17 -0.31
C MET A 61 20.54 19.17 1.19
N LEU A 62 19.58 18.86 2.06
CA LEU A 62 19.81 18.76 3.51
C LEU A 62 20.85 17.69 3.85
N ALA A 63 20.78 16.52 3.22
CA ALA A 63 21.73 15.44 3.42
C ALA A 63 23.15 15.85 2.98
N ASN A 64 23.28 16.57 1.87
CA ASN A 64 24.57 17.11 1.43
C ASN A 64 25.10 18.17 2.42
N THR A 65 24.24 19.05 2.93
CA THR A 65 24.63 20.02 3.97
C THR A 65 25.06 19.32 5.25
N GLN A 66 24.30 18.34 5.75
CA GLN A 66 24.64 17.58 6.95
C GLN A 66 25.89 16.72 6.77
N PHE A 67 26.11 16.18 5.57
CA PHE A 67 27.34 15.44 5.27
C PHE A 67 28.57 16.34 5.36
N VAL A 68 28.49 17.57 4.85
CA VAL A 68 29.56 18.56 4.99
C VAL A 68 29.70 18.98 6.44
N GLU A 69 28.61 19.28 7.13
CA GLU A 69 28.60 19.68 8.54
C GLU A 69 29.22 18.60 9.44
N ASN A 70 28.78 17.35 9.34
CA ASN A 70 29.31 16.23 10.11
C ASN A 70 30.82 16.04 9.85
N ARG A 71 31.29 16.23 8.60
CA ARG A 71 32.72 16.14 8.28
C ARG A 71 33.53 17.34 8.73
N VAL A 72 32.97 18.55 8.67
CA VAL A 72 33.61 19.78 9.15
C VAL A 72 33.76 19.72 10.68
N TYR A 73 32.78 19.15 11.40
CA TYR A 73 32.95 18.89 12.83
C TYR A 73 34.02 17.83 13.11
N ASP A 74 34.12 16.75 12.32
CA ASP A 74 35.19 15.76 12.48
C ASP A 74 36.59 16.38 12.24
N GLU A 75 36.74 17.28 11.25
CA GLU A 75 38.01 17.94 10.93
C GLU A 75 38.37 19.07 11.94
N ASP A 76 37.42 19.90 12.36
CA ASP A 76 37.66 20.98 13.33
C ASP A 76 37.94 20.42 14.74
N VAL A 77 37.23 19.35 15.17
CA VAL A 77 37.52 18.66 16.44
C VAL A 77 38.93 18.01 16.38
N SER A 78 39.32 17.43 15.24
CA SER A 78 40.66 16.87 15.09
C SER A 78 41.81 17.90 15.12
N GLN A 79 41.55 19.17 14.80
CA GLN A 79 42.56 20.26 14.83
C GLN A 79 42.54 21.08 16.13
N ASP A 80 41.36 21.30 16.73
CA ASP A 80 41.23 22.07 17.98
C ASP A 80 41.55 21.26 19.24
N ASP A 81 41.42 19.92 19.21
CA ASP A 81 41.75 19.05 20.34
C ASP A 81 43.25 19.02 20.69
N VAL A 82 44.13 19.48 19.78
CA VAL A 82 45.57 19.61 20.07
C VAL A 82 45.90 20.95 20.74
N ALA A 83 44.99 21.94 20.73
CA ALA A 83 45.31 23.32 21.12
C ALA A 83 44.56 23.85 22.35
N LYS A 84 43.49 23.21 22.85
CA LYS A 84 42.71 23.74 23.99
C LYS A 84 42.40 22.71 25.07
N SER A 85 43.45 22.24 25.75
CA SER A 85 43.32 21.81 27.15
C SER A 85 43.04 23.06 27.99
N GLY A 86 41.79 23.30 28.39
CA GLY A 86 41.46 24.40 29.27
C GLY A 86 39.97 24.66 29.46
N GLU A 87 39.38 23.92 30.41
CA GLU A 87 38.27 24.32 31.28
C GLU A 87 36.82 24.35 30.73
N GLN A 88 36.04 23.42 31.32
CA GLN A 88 34.63 23.52 31.68
C GLN A 88 33.56 23.36 30.58
N GLN A 89 33.06 22.13 30.45
CA GLN A 89 31.66 21.84 30.77
C GLN A 89 31.49 20.37 31.16
N GLU A 90 30.86 20.14 32.31
CA GLU A 90 30.43 18.84 32.79
C GLU A 90 29.28 18.32 31.92
N ASP A 91 29.61 17.54 30.91
CA ASP A 91 28.79 16.42 30.51
C ASP A 91 29.72 15.23 30.41
N LYS A 92 29.44 14.19 31.20
CA LYS A 92 30.20 12.95 31.17
C LYS A 92 30.07 12.37 29.76
N GLU A 93 31.10 12.55 28.96
CA GLU A 93 31.41 11.69 27.83
C GLU A 93 31.46 10.26 28.35
N LYS A 94 30.34 9.52 28.23
CA LYS A 94 30.46 8.09 27.96
C LYS A 94 31.26 8.02 26.68
N THR A 95 32.48 7.50 26.77
CA THR A 95 33.34 7.29 25.60
C THR A 95 32.51 6.56 24.53
N ARG A 96 32.71 6.92 23.27
CA ARG A 96 32.02 6.30 22.12
C ARG A 96 32.02 4.76 22.20
N GLU A 97 33.08 4.20 22.78
CA GLU A 97 33.30 2.79 23.07
C GLU A 97 32.30 2.20 24.10
N GLU A 98 31.94 2.94 25.16
CA GLU A 98 30.91 2.53 26.13
C GLU A 98 29.50 2.59 25.54
N ARG A 99 29.23 3.57 24.67
CA ARG A 99 27.95 3.67 23.95
C ARG A 99 27.80 2.53 22.94
N GLU A 100 28.88 2.17 22.24
CA GLU A 100 28.91 1.01 21.34
C GLU A 100 28.76 -0.30 22.12
N ALA A 101 29.40 -0.44 23.29
CA ALA A 101 29.26 -1.61 24.16
C ALA A 101 27.84 -1.80 24.72
N GLU A 102 27.09 -0.72 24.98
CA GLU A 102 25.67 -0.79 25.34
C GLU A 102 24.77 -1.18 24.17
N LEU A 103 25.17 -0.87 22.93
CA LEU A 103 24.40 -1.17 21.72
C LEU A 103 24.58 -2.60 21.23
N ILE A 104 25.77 -3.20 21.39
CA ILE A 104 26.06 -4.58 21.00
C ILE A 104 25.04 -5.61 21.51
N PRO A 105 24.70 -5.66 22.82
CA PRO A 105 23.74 -6.64 23.33
C PRO A 105 22.33 -6.39 22.76
N ARG A 106 21.96 -5.13 22.53
CA ARG A 106 20.66 -4.74 21.97
C ARG A 106 20.53 -5.15 20.50
N VAL A 107 21.61 -5.01 19.73
CA VAL A 107 21.68 -5.48 18.34
C VAL A 107 21.68 -7.00 18.28
N GLN A 108 22.40 -7.68 19.17
CA GLN A 108 22.36 -9.15 19.26
C GLN A 108 20.96 -9.67 19.59
N GLU A 109 20.25 -9.01 20.51
CA GLU A 109 18.86 -9.34 20.83
C GLU A 109 17.93 -9.14 19.64
N ALA A 110 18.03 -8.00 18.94
CA ALA A 110 17.25 -7.74 17.73
C ALA A 110 17.54 -8.76 16.62
N LEU A 111 18.80 -9.16 16.41
CA LEU A 111 19.17 -10.18 15.45
C LEU A 111 18.57 -11.55 15.82
N LYS A 112 18.63 -11.92 17.09
CA LYS A 112 18.03 -13.17 17.58
C LYS A 112 16.51 -13.19 17.35
N LEU A 113 15.82 -12.10 17.68
CA LEU A 113 14.38 -11.96 17.43
C LEU A 113 14.07 -12.03 15.92
N GLY A 114 14.90 -11.41 15.08
CA GLY A 114 14.74 -11.47 13.63
C GLY A 114 14.85 -12.90 13.09
N ILE A 115 15.82 -13.68 13.57
CA ILE A 115 15.98 -15.10 13.21
C ILE A 115 14.78 -15.92 13.69
N ASP A 116 14.34 -15.72 14.94
CA ASP A 116 13.17 -16.43 15.48
C ASP A 116 11.89 -16.15 14.67
N VAL A 117 11.73 -14.94 14.12
CA VAL A 117 10.60 -14.60 13.23
C VAL A 117 10.75 -15.32 11.90
N ILE A 118 11.95 -15.34 11.32
CA ILE A 118 12.20 -16.04 10.05
C ILE A 118 11.90 -17.53 10.20
N ASP A 119 12.36 -18.17 11.27
CA ASP A 119 12.15 -19.61 11.53
C ASP A 119 10.66 -19.96 11.78
N LYS A 120 9.85 -18.99 12.26
CA LYS A 120 8.40 -19.19 12.47
C LYS A 120 7.57 -18.93 11.23
N ALA A 121 7.96 -17.92 10.45
CA ALA A 121 7.19 -17.41 9.33
C ALA A 121 7.58 -18.04 7.99
N PHE A 122 8.74 -18.69 7.87
CA PHE A 122 9.23 -19.24 6.62
C PHE A 122 9.69 -20.68 6.74
N ASP A 123 9.43 -21.47 5.68
CA ASP A 123 9.97 -22.81 5.49
C ASP A 123 11.13 -22.76 4.50
N GLN A 124 12.23 -23.46 4.80
CA GLN A 124 13.40 -23.57 3.92
C GLN A 124 13.16 -24.68 2.89
N LEU A 125 13.14 -24.32 1.60
CA LEU A 125 13.09 -25.31 0.52
C LEU A 125 14.51 -25.78 0.17
N ASP A 126 14.67 -27.09 0.03
CA ASP A 126 15.94 -27.69 -0.40
C ASP A 126 16.20 -27.32 -1.87
N SER A 127 17.30 -26.58 -2.10
CA SER A 127 17.74 -26.15 -3.43
C SER A 127 18.24 -27.33 -4.29
N HIS A 128 18.36 -28.53 -3.74
CA HIS A 128 18.84 -29.72 -4.46
C HIS A 128 17.80 -30.35 -5.43
N ALA A 129 16.57 -29.83 -5.51
CA ALA A 129 15.55 -30.45 -6.37
C ALA A 129 15.77 -30.21 -7.89
N ALA A 130 16.72 -29.38 -8.31
CA ALA A 130 16.92 -29.00 -9.72
C ALA A 130 18.20 -29.53 -10.39
N ASP A 131 19.24 -29.89 -9.63
CA ASP A 131 20.54 -30.29 -10.20
C ASP A 131 20.73 -31.82 -10.12
N SER A 132 19.90 -32.56 -10.85
CA SER A 132 20.03 -34.03 -10.93
C SER A 132 20.87 -34.51 -12.13
N ASP A 133 21.68 -33.66 -12.78
CA ASP A 133 22.46 -34.09 -13.96
C ASP A 133 23.74 -33.25 -14.28
N SER A 134 24.54 -32.86 -13.29
CA SER A 134 25.86 -32.24 -13.54
C SER A 134 27.01 -32.96 -12.81
N GLU A 135 27.81 -33.72 -13.58
CA GLU A 135 29.12 -34.22 -13.17
C GLU A 135 30.17 -33.10 -13.17
N ASP A 136 30.07 -32.12 -12.27
CA ASP A 136 31.19 -31.19 -12.01
C ASP A 136 31.28 -30.84 -10.53
N ASP A 137 31.97 -31.72 -9.82
CA ASP A 137 32.34 -31.65 -8.41
C ASP A 137 33.48 -30.64 -8.22
N ASP A 138 33.19 -29.32 -8.27
CA ASP A 138 34.14 -28.28 -7.77
C ASP A 138 33.59 -26.85 -7.68
N THR A 139 32.27 -26.64 -7.56
CA THR A 139 31.73 -25.29 -7.26
C THR A 139 30.94 -25.27 -5.96
N ALA A 140 31.62 -24.94 -4.86
CA ALA A 140 31.01 -24.63 -3.57
C ALA A 140 30.26 -23.28 -3.59
N TYR A 141 29.39 -23.05 -4.59
CA TYR A 141 28.38 -22.01 -4.50
C TYR A 141 27.43 -22.44 -3.40
N ARG A 142 27.53 -21.80 -2.23
CA ARG A 142 26.47 -21.86 -1.23
C ARG A 142 25.25 -21.24 -1.89
N VAL A 143 24.35 -22.08 -2.39
CA VAL A 143 23.06 -21.63 -2.90
C VAL A 143 22.34 -21.01 -1.71
N ASP A 144 21.94 -19.74 -1.86
CA ASP A 144 21.15 -19.07 -0.83
C ASP A 144 19.85 -19.87 -0.63
N PRO A 145 19.50 -20.27 0.61
CA PRO A 145 18.30 -21.05 0.87
C PRO A 145 17.08 -20.25 0.41
N ILE A 146 16.23 -20.89 -0.40
CA ILE A 146 14.98 -20.30 -0.85
C ILE A 146 13.98 -20.41 0.32
N LEU A 147 13.53 -19.27 0.82
CA LEU A 147 12.54 -19.16 1.89
C LEU A 147 11.15 -18.95 1.31
N GLU A 148 10.22 -19.84 1.63
CA GLU A 148 8.80 -19.68 1.30
C GLU A 148 8.02 -19.30 2.56
N ALA A 149 7.08 -18.36 2.44
CA ALA A 149 6.23 -17.97 3.56
C ALA A 149 5.32 -19.13 3.96
N LYS A 150 5.24 -19.42 5.25
CA LYS A 150 4.40 -20.47 5.80
C LYS A 150 2.93 -20.17 5.52
N ASP A 151 2.22 -21.14 4.96
CA ASP A 151 0.80 -20.99 4.67
C ASP A 151 -0.02 -21.03 5.99
N PRO A 152 -0.71 -19.94 6.35
CA PRO A 152 -1.50 -19.86 7.58
C PRO A 152 -2.75 -20.76 7.52
N TYR A 153 -3.14 -21.25 6.35
CA TYR A 153 -4.35 -22.05 6.16
C TYR A 153 -4.09 -23.57 6.19
N LEU A 154 -2.86 -24.02 6.42
CA LEU A 154 -2.53 -25.45 6.51
C LEU A 154 -3.28 -26.19 7.62
N SER A 155 -3.65 -25.49 8.70
CA SER A 155 -4.43 -26.06 9.81
C SER A 155 -5.93 -26.14 9.49
N ARG A 156 -6.39 -25.48 8.42
CA ARG A 156 -7.80 -25.43 8.06
C ARG A 156 -8.18 -26.75 7.36
N PRO A 157 -9.22 -27.46 7.84
CA PRO A 157 -9.70 -28.64 7.16
C PRO A 157 -10.21 -28.26 5.76
N LEU A 158 -9.90 -29.11 4.78
CA LEU A 158 -10.44 -28.96 3.43
C LEU A 158 -11.97 -29.17 3.46
N PRO A 159 -12.74 -28.44 2.64
CA PRO A 159 -14.18 -28.64 2.51
C PRO A 159 -14.51 -30.10 2.16
N LEU A 160 -15.65 -30.58 2.66
CA LEU A 160 -16.11 -31.94 2.36
C LEU A 160 -16.46 -32.08 0.87
N MET A 161 -16.18 -33.25 0.30
CA MET A 161 -16.46 -33.54 -1.11
C MET A 161 -17.96 -33.76 -1.33
N ILE A 162 -18.51 -33.07 -2.34
CA ILE A 162 -19.92 -33.16 -2.71
C ILE A 162 -20.27 -34.60 -3.13
N GLY A 163 -21.22 -35.21 -2.43
CA GLY A 163 -21.71 -36.57 -2.70
C GLY A 163 -21.25 -37.65 -1.72
N GLU A 164 -20.28 -37.34 -0.84
CA GLU A 164 -19.96 -38.20 0.30
C GLU A 164 -21.09 -38.14 1.36
N PRO A 165 -21.36 -39.21 2.11
CA PRO A 165 -22.36 -39.19 3.18
C PRO A 165 -22.06 -38.11 4.22
N LYS A 166 -20.78 -37.87 4.53
CA LYS A 166 -20.35 -36.79 5.44
C LYS A 166 -20.77 -35.40 4.98
N PHE A 167 -20.81 -35.15 3.67
CA PHE A 167 -21.27 -33.86 3.11
C PHE A 167 -22.79 -33.68 3.29
N MET A 168 -23.55 -34.78 3.21
CA MET A 168 -25.01 -34.75 3.35
C MET A 168 -25.46 -34.75 4.82
N GLU A 169 -24.62 -35.22 5.72
CA GLU A 169 -24.89 -35.33 7.16
C GLU A 169 -24.46 -34.09 7.95
N ASP A 170 -23.47 -33.34 7.47
CA ASP A 170 -22.95 -32.14 8.12
C ASP A 170 -23.53 -30.87 7.47
N ASP A 171 -24.40 -30.17 8.21
CA ASP A 171 -24.99 -28.89 7.80
C ASP A 171 -23.91 -27.82 7.52
N ASN A 172 -22.75 -27.93 8.17
CA ASN A 172 -21.64 -27.00 8.02
C ASN A 172 -20.63 -27.44 6.96
N VAL A 173 -20.80 -28.63 6.34
CA VAL A 173 -19.99 -29.11 5.22
C VAL A 173 -18.46 -29.07 5.48
N GLY A 174 -18.03 -29.22 6.73
CA GLY A 174 -16.64 -29.07 7.15
C GLY A 174 -16.09 -27.62 7.10
N LEU A 175 -16.96 -26.61 6.98
CA LEU A 175 -16.63 -25.18 6.98
C LEU A 175 -16.72 -24.53 8.36
N MET A 176 -16.89 -25.31 9.43
CA MET A 176 -16.90 -24.76 10.78
C MET A 176 -15.52 -24.16 11.08
N GLU A 177 -15.50 -22.89 11.48
CA GLU A 177 -14.30 -22.27 12.03
C GLU A 177 -13.96 -23.00 13.31
N VAL A 178 -12.86 -23.75 13.27
CA VAL A 178 -12.26 -24.25 14.51
C VAL A 178 -11.66 -23.00 15.14
N GLU A 179 -12.31 -22.47 16.18
CA GLU A 179 -11.71 -21.44 17.03
C GLU A 179 -10.35 -21.97 17.46
N SER A 180 -9.30 -21.49 16.80
CA SER A 180 -7.94 -21.80 17.17
C SER A 180 -7.74 -21.19 18.55
N GLU A 181 -7.59 -22.03 19.57
CA GLU A 181 -7.18 -21.59 20.90
C GLU A 181 -5.76 -21.02 20.81
N GLY A 182 -5.66 -19.76 20.41
CA GLY A 182 -4.40 -19.05 20.22
C GLY A 182 -4.54 -18.00 19.12
N GLU A 183 -4.46 -16.74 19.55
CA GLU A 183 -4.39 -15.51 18.76
C GLU A 183 -5.75 -14.85 18.45
N GLU A 184 -6.23 -14.16 19.48
CA GLU A 184 -7.11 -13.00 19.44
C GLU A 184 -6.65 -11.98 18.38
N SER A 185 -7.08 -12.19 17.13
CA SER A 185 -6.96 -11.20 16.06
C SER A 185 -8.12 -10.21 16.17
N ASP A 186 -7.81 -9.06 16.76
CA ASP A 186 -8.67 -7.89 16.87
C ASP A 186 -8.87 -7.26 15.47
N VAL A 187 -9.66 -7.91 14.62
CA VAL A 187 -10.12 -7.32 13.35
C VAL A 187 -11.60 -6.98 13.47
N GLY A 188 -11.83 -5.70 13.78
CA GLY A 188 -13.14 -5.09 13.99
C GLY A 188 -14.13 -5.42 12.88
N SER A 189 -15.21 -6.07 13.30
CA SER A 189 -16.44 -6.25 12.54
C SER A 189 -16.95 -4.90 12.05
N ILE A 190 -16.93 -4.69 10.73
CA ILE A 190 -17.60 -3.54 10.10
C ILE A 190 -19.11 -3.85 10.10
N SER A 191 -19.81 -3.19 11.03
CA SER A 191 -21.26 -3.16 11.09
C SER A 191 -21.73 -1.90 10.38
N ASP A 192 -22.25 -2.04 9.17
CA ASP A 192 -22.94 -0.96 8.45
C ASP A 192 -24.15 -0.49 9.27
N SER A 193 -24.16 0.78 9.65
CA SER A 193 -25.32 1.46 10.21
C SER A 193 -25.42 2.84 9.56
N ASP A 194 -26.29 2.93 8.55
CA ASP A 194 -26.76 4.15 7.91
C ASP A 194 -27.53 5.02 8.92
N GLU A 195 -27.04 6.22 9.23
CA GLU A 195 -27.87 7.29 9.81
C GLU A 195 -27.35 8.72 9.49
N ASP A 196 -28.12 9.40 8.65
CA ASP A 196 -28.33 10.85 8.46
C ASP A 196 -27.21 11.88 8.77
N VAL A 197 -26.55 12.36 7.71
CA VAL A 197 -25.66 13.54 7.73
C VAL A 197 -26.47 14.85 7.73
N LYS A 198 -26.47 15.55 8.88
CA LYS A 198 -26.86 16.97 8.96
C LYS A 198 -25.74 17.88 8.45
N LYS A 199 -26.05 18.68 7.44
CA LYS A 199 -25.20 19.75 6.87
C LYS A 199 -24.91 20.86 7.89
N PRO A 200 -23.68 21.39 7.98
CA PRO A 200 -23.46 22.77 8.37
C PRO A 200 -23.25 23.66 7.14
N ALA A 201 -23.90 24.82 7.14
CA ALA A 201 -23.69 25.90 6.18
C ALA A 201 -22.33 26.55 6.42
N SER A 202 -21.53 26.70 5.36
CA SER A 202 -20.36 27.56 5.34
C SER A 202 -20.46 28.47 4.12
N ASP A 203 -20.54 29.77 4.43
CA ASP A 203 -20.57 30.90 3.52
C ASP A 203 -19.13 31.26 3.15
N SER A 204 -18.80 31.23 1.86
CA SER A 204 -17.54 31.75 1.34
C SER A 204 -17.75 32.20 -0.11
N GLU A 205 -17.79 33.51 -0.29
CA GLU A 205 -17.80 34.22 -1.57
C GLU A 205 -16.50 33.94 -2.33
N GLU A 206 -16.59 33.44 -3.57
CA GLU A 206 -15.45 33.42 -4.49
C GLU A 206 -15.86 34.00 -5.84
N SER A 207 -15.20 35.11 -6.18
CA SER A 207 -15.38 35.92 -7.38
C SER A 207 -14.90 35.17 -8.62
N SER A 208 -15.82 34.83 -9.51
CA SER A 208 -15.50 34.21 -10.80
C SER A 208 -15.09 35.28 -11.83
N GLU A 209 -13.80 35.40 -12.13
CA GLU A 209 -13.32 36.15 -13.29
C GLU A 209 -13.40 35.26 -14.54
N GLU A 210 -14.41 35.48 -15.37
CA GLU A 210 -14.52 34.87 -16.69
C GLU A 210 -13.35 35.34 -17.58
N VAL A 211 -12.40 34.43 -17.83
CA VAL A 211 -11.33 34.65 -18.80
C VAL A 211 -11.95 34.69 -20.20
N ASN A 212 -12.01 35.88 -20.80
CA ASN A 212 -12.48 36.07 -22.17
C ASN A 212 -11.48 35.43 -23.15
N ILE A 213 -11.76 34.17 -23.48
CA ILE A 213 -11.01 33.30 -24.40
C ILE A 213 -10.71 33.98 -25.74
N HIS A 214 -11.56 34.91 -26.16
CA HIS A 214 -11.40 35.66 -27.40
C HIS A 214 -10.21 36.63 -27.38
N GLN A 215 -9.87 37.16 -26.20
CA GLN A 215 -8.72 38.06 -26.02
C GLN A 215 -7.40 37.28 -26.01
N TYR A 216 -7.41 36.05 -25.48
CA TYR A 216 -6.24 35.17 -25.44
C TYR A 216 -5.82 34.71 -26.85
N PHE A 217 -6.79 34.38 -27.70
CA PHE A 217 -6.50 34.02 -29.10
C PHE A 217 -5.95 35.19 -29.92
N ILE A 218 -6.39 36.42 -29.66
CA ILE A 218 -5.84 37.62 -30.33
C ILE A 218 -4.39 37.87 -29.90
N TYR A 219 -4.08 37.67 -28.61
CA TYR A 219 -2.71 37.84 -28.10
C TYR A 219 -1.73 36.84 -28.72
N LEU A 220 -2.13 35.57 -28.84
CA LEU A 220 -1.29 34.53 -29.44
C LEU A 220 -1.05 34.76 -30.95
N ARG A 221 -2.03 35.33 -31.66
CA ARG A 221 -1.91 35.62 -33.08
C ARG A 221 -1.00 36.82 -33.40
N ASN A 222 -0.86 37.76 -32.48
CA ASN A 222 -0.06 38.97 -32.70
C ASN A 222 1.42 38.81 -32.25
N ASN A 223 1.76 37.74 -31.55
CA ASN A 223 3.11 37.49 -31.00
C ASN A 223 3.83 36.28 -31.64
N ASN A 224 3.37 35.85 -32.83
CA ASN A 224 4.08 34.95 -33.75
C ASN A 224 4.12 35.62 -35.14
#